data_AF-A0A2V2DV98-F1
#
_entry.id   AF-A0A2V2DV98-F1
#
_cell.length_a   1.000
_cell.length_b   1.000
_cell.length_c   1.000
_cell.angle_alpha   90.00
_cell.angle_beta   90.00
_cell.angle_gamma   90.00
#
_symmetry.space_group_name_H-M   'P 1'
#
loop_
_entity.id
_entity.type
_entity.pdbx_description
1 polymer ?
#
loop_
_entity_poly.entity_id
_entity_poly.type
_entity_poly.pdbx_seq_one_letter_code
_entity_poly.pdbx_strand_id
1 'polypeptide(L)'
;MKIWGYESNGEQLLELSEVTFECTPEEIKKMINFFKTYEERIQKLEEERENNQDNSPCIVHMHYRDFYKNEANHGADFILATRIN
;
A
#
# COMPACT_ATOMS: atom_id res chain seq x y z
N MET A 1 4.96 -12.21 2.76
CA MET A 1 4.47 -10.84 3.03
C MET A 1 4.72 -10.54 4.49
N LYS A 2 5.18 -9.34 4.83
CA LYS A 2 5.26 -8.90 6.23
C LYS A 2 4.17 -7.88 6.46
N ILE A 3 3.48 -7.97 7.59
CA ILE A 3 2.40 -7.04 7.95
C ILE A 3 2.88 -6.29 9.19
N TRP A 4 2.77 -4.98 9.14
CA TRP A 4 3.20 -4.11 10.22
C TRP A 4 2.07 -3.18 10.62
N GLY A 5 1.98 -2.85 11.90
CA GLY A 5 0.99 -1.92 12.43
C GLY A 5 1.53 -1.10 13.59
N TYR A 6 0.84 -0.01 13.89
CA TYR A 6 1.07 0.80 15.07
C TYR A 6 -0.10 0.65 16.02
N GLU A 7 0.16 0.67 17.32
CA GLU A 7 -0.89 0.84 18.31
C GLU A 7 -1.51 2.24 18.19
N SER A 8 -2.78 2.38 18.57
CA SER A 8 -3.44 3.70 18.59
C SER A 8 -2.74 4.60 19.61
N ASN A 9 -2.08 5.66 19.12
CA ASN A 9 -1.22 6.58 19.89
C ASN A 9 0.12 5.97 20.36
N GLY A 10 0.51 4.81 19.85
CA GLY A 10 1.84 4.24 20.06
C GLY A 10 2.82 4.68 18.98
N GLU A 11 4.10 4.83 19.35
CA GLU A 11 5.19 5.08 18.39
C GLU A 11 5.87 3.78 17.94
N GLN A 12 5.56 2.66 18.59
CA GLN A 12 6.17 1.37 18.31
C GLN A 12 5.51 0.69 17.11
N LEU A 13 6.32 0.30 16.14
CA LEU A 13 5.91 -0.55 15.03
C LEU A 13 5.95 -2.03 15.46
N LEU A 14 4.87 -2.76 15.21
CA LEU A 14 4.71 -4.16 15.56
C LEU A 14 4.54 -5.02 14.30
N GLU A 15 5.16 -6.20 14.26
CA GLU A 15 4.86 -7.21 13.24
C GLU A 15 3.55 -7.91 13.63
N LEU A 16 2.56 -7.87 12.73
CA LEU A 16 1.24 -8.44 12.97
C LEU A 16 1.18 -9.85 12.40
N SER A 17 0.62 -10.79 13.18
CA SER A 17 0.32 -12.14 12.69
C SER A 17 -0.92 -12.19 11.81
N GLU A 18 -1.87 -11.28 12.06
CA GLU A 18 -3.14 -11.17 11.34
C GLU A 18 -3.63 -9.73 11.30
N VAL A 19 -4.47 -9.41 10.31
CA VAL A 19 -5.16 -8.13 10.17
C VAL A 19 -6.62 -8.40 9.78
N THR A 20 -7.54 -7.72 10.45
CA THR A 20 -8.97 -7.72 10.11
C THR A 20 -9.39 -6.32 9.70
N PHE A 21 -10.15 -6.21 8.61
CA PHE A 21 -10.76 -4.96 8.15
C PHE A 21 -12.26 -5.00 8.39
N GLU A 22 -12.75 -4.13 9.27
CA GLU A 22 -14.18 -3.84 9.36
C GLU A 22 -14.54 -2.77 8.33
N CYS A 23 -15.35 -3.12 7.35
CA CYS A 23 -15.63 -2.25 6.21
C CYS A 23 -17.00 -2.51 5.57
N THR A 24 -17.53 -1.48 4.92
CA THR A 24 -18.73 -1.53 4.09
C THR A 24 -18.44 -2.09 2.69
N PRO A 25 -19.45 -2.55 1.94
CA PRO A 25 -19.26 -3.01 0.56
C PRO A 25 -18.61 -1.98 -0.37
N GLU A 26 -18.82 -0.68 -0.12
CA GLU A 26 -18.23 0.38 -0.93
C GLU A 26 -16.74 0.59 -0.60
N GLU A 27 -16.38 0.53 0.69
CA GLU A 27 -14.99 0.57 1.12
C GLU A 27 -14.20 -0.63 0.58
N ILE A 28 -14.81 -1.83 0.53
CA ILE A 28 -14.19 -3.01 -0.10
C ILE A 28 -13.86 -2.74 -1.57
N LYS A 29 -14.78 -2.16 -2.34
CA LYS A 29 -14.51 -1.83 -3.76
C LYS A 29 -13.37 -0.83 -3.90
N LYS A 30 -13.33 0.18 -3.04
CA LYS A 30 -12.25 1.17 -3.01
C LYS A 30 -10.90 0.52 -2.70
N MET A 31 -10.85 -0.38 -1.71
CA MET A 31 -9.65 -1.16 -1.40
C MET A 31 -9.20 -2.00 -2.61
N ILE A 32 -10.12 -2.71 -3.27
CA ILE A 32 -9.81 -3.48 -4.48
C ILE A 32 -9.24 -2.59 -5.59
N ASN A 33 -9.83 -1.42 -5.81
CA ASN A 33 -9.35 -0.48 -6.82
C ASN A 33 -7.95 0.05 -6.47
N PHE A 34 -7.71 0.37 -5.20
CA PHE A 34 -6.38 0.75 -4.70
C PHE A 34 -5.33 -0.36 -4.93
N PHE A 35 -5.65 -1.62 -4.64
CA PHE A 35 -4.74 -2.75 -4.89
C PHE A 35 -4.40 -2.88 -6.38
N LYS A 36 -5.39 -2.76 -7.27
CA LYS A 36 -5.18 -2.85 -8.72
C LYS A 36 -4.29 -1.71 -9.23
N THR A 37 -4.55 -0.48 -8.83
CA THR A 37 -3.70 0.65 -9.25
C THR A 37 -2.27 0.52 -8.71
N TYR A 38 -2.10 -0.06 -7.52
CA TYR A 38 -0.77 -0.32 -6.97
C TYR A 38 -0.02 -1.38 -7.79
N GLU A 39 -0.70 -2.46 -8.16
CA GLU A 39 -0.17 -3.52 -9.04
C GLU A 39 0.26 -2.96 -10.41
N GLU A 40 -0.62 -2.21 -11.08
CA GLU A 40 -0.32 -1.56 -12.37
C GLU A 40 0.90 -0.64 -12.27
N ARG A 41 1.04 0.08 -11.15
CA ARG A 41 2.20 0.95 -10.91
C ARG A 41 3.49 0.15 -10.76
N ILE A 42 3.46 -0.97 -10.03
CA ILE A 42 4.63 -1.85 -9.89
C ILE A 42 5.02 -2.38 -11.26
N GLN A 43 4.07 -2.95 -12.00
CA GLN A 43 4.33 -3.54 -13.31
C GLN A 43 4.98 -2.54 -14.26
N LYS A 44 4.42 -1.32 -14.34
CA LYS A 44 4.98 -0.27 -15.19
C LYS A 44 6.41 0.10 -14.79
N LEU A 45 6.70 0.15 -13.48
CA LEU A 45 8.05 0.45 -13.00
C LEU A 45 9.04 -0.69 -13.29
N GLU A 46 8.61 -1.95 -13.22
CA GLU A 46 9.43 -3.10 -13.61
C GLU A 46 9.76 -3.06 -15.10
N GLU A 47 8.76 -2.79 -15.95
CA GLU A 47 8.95 -2.62 -17.41
C GLU A 47 9.90 -1.46 -17.73
N GLU A 48 9.75 -0.30 -17.06
CA GLU A 48 10.65 0.85 -17.23
C GLU A 48 12.09 0.53 -16.81
N ARG A 49 12.27 -0.22 -15.71
CA ARG A 49 13.60 -0.62 -15.23
C ARG A 49 14.26 -1.64 -16.15
N GLU A 50 13.51 -2.61 -16.67
CA GLU A 50 13.99 -3.57 -17.66
C GLU A 50 14.47 -2.86 -18.93
N ASN A 51 13.66 -1.93 -19.46
CA ASN A 51 14.00 -1.15 -20.64
C ASN A 51 15.24 -0.27 -20.46
N ASN A 52 15.44 0.27 -19.25
CA ASN A 52 16.59 1.12 -18.92
C ASN A 52 17.79 0.34 -18.36
N GLN A 53 17.72 -0.99 -18.25
CA GLN A 53 18.74 -1.84 -17.63
C GLN A 53 19.11 -1.41 -16.20
N ASP A 54 18.14 -0.86 -15.45
CA ASP A 54 18.32 -0.38 -14.08
C ASP A 54 17.99 -1.45 -13.04
N ASN A 55 19.03 -2.07 -12.50
CA ASN A 55 18.95 -3.10 -11.45
C ASN A 55 19.17 -2.53 -10.04
N SER A 56 18.99 -1.22 -9.86
CA SER A 56 19.14 -0.59 -8.55
C SER A 56 17.96 -0.93 -7.64
N PRO A 57 18.19 -1.46 -6.43
CA PRO A 57 17.08 -1.82 -5.54
C PRO A 57 16.23 -0.59 -5.20
N CYS A 58 14.91 -0.72 -5.36
CA CYS A 58 13.98 0.36 -5.06
C CYS A 58 12.79 -0.14 -4.21
N ILE A 59 12.22 0.77 -3.42
CA ILE A 59 11.01 0.49 -2.64
C ILE A 59 9.90 1.37 -3.18
N VAL A 60 8.86 0.74 -3.72
CA VAL A 60 7.66 1.40 -4.20
C VAL A 60 6.61 1.29 -3.11
N HIS A 61 6.01 2.41 -2.69
CA HIS A 61 4.92 2.39 -1.75
C HIS A 61 3.78 3.32 -2.16
N MET A 62 2.58 3.06 -1.64
CA MET A 62 1.40 3.88 -1.85
C MET A 62 0.53 3.88 -0.60
N HIS A 63 0.03 5.05 -0.24
CA HIS A 63 -0.87 5.26 0.89
C HIS A 63 -2.32 5.23 0.40
N TYR A 64 -3.17 4.43 1.06
CA TYR A 64 -4.59 4.36 0.75
C TYR A 64 -5.27 5.72 0.93
N ARG A 65 -4.91 6.45 2.00
CA ARG A 65 -5.45 7.79 2.27
C ARG A 65 -5.12 8.79 1.16
N ASP A 66 -3.92 8.68 0.57
CA ASP A 66 -3.49 9.56 -0.52
C ASP A 66 -4.22 9.29 -1.84
N PHE A 67 -4.72 8.06 -2.01
CA PHE A 67 -5.43 7.66 -3.22
C PHE A 67 -6.81 8.31 -3.31
N TYR A 68 -7.47 8.50 -2.17
CA TYR A 68 -8.80 9.09 -2.06
C TYR A 68 -8.79 10.50 -1.42
N LYS A 69 -7.74 11.30 -1.68
CA LYS A 69 -7.44 12.63 -1.07
C LYS A 69 -8.61 13.62 -0.89
N ASN A 70 -9.72 13.46 -1.58
CA ASN A 70 -10.90 14.33 -1.48
C ASN A 70 -11.97 13.82 -0.51
N GLU A 71 -11.80 12.64 0.07
CA GLU A 71 -12.66 12.13 1.13
C GLU A 71 -12.09 12.57 2.47
N ALA A 72 -12.93 13.12 3.36
CA ALA A 72 -12.55 13.47 4.72
C ALA A 72 -12.25 12.20 5.54
N ASN A 73 -11.13 11.53 5.23
CA ASN A 73 -10.74 10.26 5.80
C ASN A 73 -9.94 10.49 7.09
N HIS A 74 -10.68 10.55 8.20
CA HIS A 74 -10.13 10.55 9.56
C HIS A 74 -9.79 9.14 10.08
N GLY A 75 -10.01 8.09 9.29
CA GLY A 75 -9.73 6.70 9.65
C GLY A 75 -8.25 6.31 9.52
N ALA A 76 -7.90 5.11 9.99
CA ALA A 76 -6.55 4.55 9.87
C ALA A 76 -6.08 4.51 8.40
N ASP A 77 -4.80 4.77 8.17
CA ASP A 77 -4.19 4.62 6.84
C ASP A 77 -3.68 3.19 6.64
N PHE A 78 -3.67 2.73 5.40
CA PHE A 78 -3.11 1.45 4.99
C PHE A 78 -2.11 1.68 3.87
N ILE A 79 -0.92 1.10 4.01
CA ILE A 79 0.21 1.35 3.11
C ILE A 79 0.63 0.03 2.49
N LEU A 80 0.75 0.03 1.16
CA LEU A 80 1.40 -1.06 0.44
C LEU A 80 2.83 -0.68 0.11
N ALA A 81 3.76 -1.59 0.33
CA ALA A 81 5.17 -1.42 0.00
C ALA A 81 5.75 -2.70 -0.61
N THR A 82 6.46 -2.54 -1.72
CA THR A 82 7.09 -3.62 -2.47
C THR A 82 8.53 -3.23 -2.74
N ARG A 83 9.45 -4.14 -2.45
CA ARG A 83 10.85 -4.01 -2.81
C ARG A 83 11.05 -4.71 -4.16
N ILE A 84 11.51 -3.96 -5.15
CA ILE A 84 11.88 -4.45 -6.47
C ILE A 84 13.40 -4.49 -6.50
N ASN A 85 13.98 -5.68 -6.72
CA ASN A 85 15.42 -5.87 -6.81
C ASN A 85 15.86 -5.74 -8.27
#